data_AF-A0A964XR91-F1
#
_entry.id   AF-A0A964XR91-F1
#
_cell.length_a   1.000
_cell.length_b   1.000
_cell.length_c   1.000
_cell.angle_alpha   90.00
_cell.angle_beta   90.00
_cell.angle_gamma   90.00
#
_symmetry.space_group_name_H-M   'P 1'
#
loop_
_entity.id
_entity.type
_entity.pdbx_description
1 polymer ?
#
loop_
_entity_poly.entity_id
_entity_poly.type
_entity_poly.pdbx_seq_one_letter_code
_entity_poly.pdbx_strand_id
1 'polypeptide(L)'
;KLPVPAGSAQGAHDVLVRPAGVRLVAAADGLACTVTGRTFRGTHVAVHLRPDDAGAPRLEAACTLREAPDVGDSVGVVFDAGDVVVLG
;
A
#
# COMPACT_ATOMS: atom_id res chain seq x y z
N LYS A 1 0.42 -9.59 -6.82
CA LYS A 1 -0.95 -10.15 -6.79
C LYS A 1 -1.64 -9.61 -5.56
N LEU A 2 -2.87 -9.11 -5.67
CA LEU A 2 -3.61 -8.51 -4.56
C LEU A 2 -4.46 -9.60 -3.87
N PRO A 3 -4.30 -9.85 -2.56
CA PRO A 3 -5.20 -10.75 -1.85
C PRO A 3 -6.56 -10.08 -1.65
N VAL A 4 -7.65 -10.84 -1.72
CA VAL A 4 -9.01 -10.37 -1.45
C VAL A 4 -9.63 -11.24 -0.34
N PRO A 5 -10.60 -10.72 0.44
CA PRO A 5 -11.32 -11.53 1.42
C PRO A 5 -11.93 -12.81 0.84
N ALA A 6 -12.09 -13.83 1.69
CA ALA A 6 -12.82 -15.02 1.31
C ALA A 6 -14.28 -14.67 0.97
N GLY A 7 -14.79 -15.21 -0.14
CA GLY A 7 -16.15 -14.94 -0.61
C GLY A 7 -16.30 -13.66 -1.43
N SER A 8 -15.21 -12.92 -1.73
CA SER A 8 -15.25 -11.79 -2.64
C SER A 8 -15.74 -12.19 -4.05
N ALA A 9 -16.47 -11.28 -4.69
CA ALA A 9 -16.93 -11.44 -6.06
C ALA A 9 -15.75 -11.75 -7.01
N GLN A 10 -15.98 -12.69 -7.93
CA GLN A 10 -14.97 -13.13 -8.90
C GLN A 10 -15.17 -12.44 -10.25
N GLY A 11 -14.09 -12.32 -11.02
CA GLY A 11 -14.08 -11.64 -12.32
C GLY A 11 -13.28 -10.33 -12.29
N ALA A 12 -13.47 -9.51 -13.32
CA ALA A 12 -12.86 -8.18 -13.39
C ALA A 12 -13.68 -7.21 -12.54
N HIS A 13 -13.08 -6.73 -11.46
CA HIS A 13 -13.67 -5.76 -10.53
C HIS A 13 -12.63 -4.72 -10.12
N ASP A 14 -13.10 -3.53 -9.80
CA ASP A 14 -12.26 -2.53 -9.15
C ASP A 14 -12.05 -2.91 -7.69
N VAL A 15 -10.90 -2.56 -7.14
CA VAL A 15 -10.57 -2.89 -5.76
C VAL A 15 -10.02 -1.66 -5.04
N LEU A 16 -10.55 -1.39 -3.86
CA LEU A 16 -10.04 -0.38 -2.94
C LEU A 16 -9.24 -1.06 -1.85
N VAL A 17 -8.01 -0.60 -1.64
CA VAL A 17 -7.21 -0.99 -0.48
C VAL A 17 -7.16 0.17 0.48
N ARG A 18 -7.54 -0.06 1.73
CA ARG A 18 -7.45 0.97 2.77
C ARG A 18 -5.98 1.23 3.10
N PRO A 19 -5.57 2.48 3.43
CA PRO A 19 -4.17 2.78 3.73
C PRO A 19 -3.54 1.92 4.84
N ALA A 20 -4.32 1.52 5.86
CA ALA A 20 -3.86 0.63 6.93
C ALA A 20 -3.57 -0.81 6.45
N GLY A 21 -4.20 -1.23 5.35
CA GLY A 21 -3.96 -2.50 4.68
C GLY A 21 -2.72 -2.50 3.80
N VAL A 22 -2.14 -1.34 3.49
CA VAL A 22 -0.92 -1.22 2.70
C VAL A 22 0.27 -1.21 3.67
N ARG A 23 0.96 -2.34 3.78
CA ARG A 23 2.06 -2.54 4.73
C ARG A 23 3.40 -2.40 4.04
N LEU A 24 4.31 -1.70 4.70
CA LEU A 24 5.68 -1.49 4.25
C LEU A 24 6.57 -2.63 4.77
N VAL A 25 7.32 -3.23 3.85
CA VAL A 25 8.32 -4.28 4.11
C VAL A 25 9.61 -3.93 3.38
N ALA A 26 10.65 -4.75 3.50
CA ALA A 26 11.87 -4.55 2.71
C ALA A 26 11.56 -4.64 1.21
N ALA A 27 12.27 -3.87 0.37
CA ALA A 27 12.02 -3.78 -1.07
C ALA A 27 11.99 -5.15 -1.79
N ALA A 28 12.78 -6.11 -1.34
CA ALA A 28 12.85 -7.46 -1.90
C ALA A 28 11.64 -8.35 -1.55
N ASP A 29 10.86 -7.98 -0.52
CA ASP A 29 9.81 -8.83 0.07
C ASP A 29 8.39 -8.46 -0.39
N GLY A 30 8.25 -7.50 -1.31
CA GLY A 30 6.95 -6.99 -1.75
C GLY A 30 6.97 -6.32 -3.12
N LEU A 31 5.88 -5.63 -3.46
CA LEU A 31 5.83 -4.78 -4.65
C LEU A 31 6.76 -3.58 -4.45
N ALA A 32 7.83 -3.52 -5.25
CA ALA A 32 8.81 -2.45 -5.17
C ALA A 32 8.17 -1.09 -5.48
N CYS A 33 8.33 -0.16 -4.54
CA CYS A 33 7.80 1.19 -4.61
C CYS A 33 8.85 2.20 -4.14
N THR A 34 8.82 3.38 -4.74
CA THR A 34 9.54 4.55 -4.24
C THR A 34 8.64 5.40 -3.35
N VAL A 35 9.14 5.82 -2.19
CA VAL A 35 8.47 6.79 -1.32
C VAL A 35 8.55 8.17 -1.93
N THR A 36 7.40 8.78 -2.22
CA THR A 36 7.30 10.08 -2.88
C THR A 36 6.89 11.22 -1.95
N GLY A 37 6.35 10.91 -0.77
CA GLY A 37 5.94 11.92 0.20
C GLY A 37 5.48 11.32 1.52
N ARG A 38 5.49 12.14 2.56
CA ARG A 38 5.06 11.77 3.92
C ARG A 38 4.23 12.88 4.52
N THR A 39 3.08 12.52 5.07
CA THR A 39 2.20 13.45 5.76
C THR A 39 1.97 12.96 7.18
N PHE A 40 2.45 13.74 8.16
CA PHE A 40 2.28 13.44 9.57
C PHE A 40 0.85 13.79 10.02
N ARG A 41 0.14 12.82 10.59
CA ARG A 41 -1.27 12.94 10.97
C ARG A 41 -1.44 12.47 12.41
N GLY A 42 -1.13 13.32 13.38
CA GLY A 42 -1.20 12.94 14.80
C GLY A 42 -0.26 11.78 15.12
N THR A 43 -0.80 10.59 15.38
CA THR A 43 -0.02 9.40 15.80
C THR A 43 0.48 8.51 14.65
N HIS A 44 0.06 8.79 13.41
CA HIS A 44 0.46 8.01 12.24
C HIS A 44 0.98 8.91 11.11
N VAL A 45 1.72 8.30 10.18
CA VAL A 45 2.25 8.92 8.98
C VAL A 45 1.57 8.29 7.77
N ALA A 46 0.94 9.11 6.94
CA ALA A 46 0.51 8.71 5.61
C ALA A 46 1.70 8.80 4.65
N VAL A 47 2.02 7.71 3.97
CA VAL A 47 3.16 7.57 3.08
C VAL A 47 2.65 7.40 1.65
N HIS A 48 3.03 8.32 0.77
CA HIS A 48 2.67 8.26 -0.65
C HIS A 48 3.71 7.47 -1.42
N LEU A 49 3.25 6.44 -2.13
CA LEU A 49 4.11 5.46 -2.80
C LEU A 49 3.85 5.48 -4.30
N ARG A 50 4.93 5.38 -5.08
CA ARG A 50 4.88 5.15 -6.52
C ARG A 50 5.47 3.78 -6.80
N PRO A 51 4.68 2.80 -7.28
CA PRO A 51 5.22 1.55 -7.77
C PRO A 51 6.20 1.78 -8.93
N ASP A 52 7.16 0.87 -9.09
CA ASP A 52 8.16 0.97 -10.18
C ASP A 52 7.55 0.73 -11.57
N ASP A 53 6.45 -0.01 -11.64
CA ASP A 53 5.64 -0.13 -12.85
C ASP A 53 4.90 1.19 -13.13
N ALA A 54 5.25 1.83 -14.25
CA ALA A 54 4.69 3.11 -14.67
C ALA A 54 3.17 3.08 -14.92
N GLY A 55 2.59 1.90 -15.19
CA GLY A 55 1.14 1.73 -15.39
C GLY A 55 0.37 1.49 -14.09
N ALA A 56 1.05 1.25 -12.97
CA ALA A 56 0.40 0.95 -11.69
C ALA A 56 -0.11 2.22 -10.98
N PRO A 57 -1.24 2.14 -10.27
CA PRO A 57 -1.78 3.27 -9.53
C PRO A 57 -0.87 3.65 -8.36
N ARG A 58 -0.90 4.93 -7.98
CA ARG A 58 -0.26 5.40 -6.76
C ARG A 58 -0.93 4.77 -5.54
N LEU A 59 -0.13 4.48 -4.53
CA LEU A 59 -0.60 3.87 -3.29
C LEU A 59 -0.39 4.83 -2.12
N GLU A 60 -1.18 4.63 -1.07
CA GLU A 60 -1.02 5.28 0.22
C GLU A 60 -0.95 4.21 1.30
N ALA A 61 0.06 4.32 2.17
CA ALA A 61 0.22 3.48 3.35
C ALA A 61 0.09 4.31 4.62
N ALA A 62 -0.38 3.69 5.70
CA ALA A 62 -0.36 4.28 7.03
C ALA A 62 0.58 3.48 7.94
N CYS A 63 1.53 4.16 8.57
CA CYS A 63 2.48 3.54 9.51
C CYS A 63 2.75 4.44 10.74
N THR A 64 3.42 3.89 11.75
CA THR A 64 3.85 4.70 12.90
C THR A 64 5.01 5.63 12.53
N LEU A 65 5.20 6.70 13.30
CA LEU A 65 6.32 7.63 13.08
C LEU A 65 7.69 6.93 13.08
N ARG A 66 7.86 5.90 13.92
CA ARG A 66 9.12 5.17 14.04
C ARG A 66 9.45 4.34 12.79
N GLU A 67 8.42 3.88 12.10
CA GLU A 67 8.53 2.98 10.96
C GLU A 67 8.42 3.72 9.62
N ALA A 68 8.17 5.02 9.65
CA ALA A 68 8.00 5.82 8.45
C ALA A 68 9.34 5.92 7.69
N PRO A 69 9.44 5.33 6.48
CA PRO A 69 10.64 5.46 5.63
C PRO A 69 10.83 6.91 5.22
N ASP A 70 11.99 7.29 4.69
CA ASP A 70 12.24 8.63 4.16
C ASP A 70 11.78 8.78 2.70
N VAL A 71 11.60 10.03 2.26
CA VAL A 71 11.27 10.31 0.86
C VAL A 71 12.48 9.96 -0.02
N GLY A 72 12.23 9.21 -1.09
CA GLY A 72 13.26 8.66 -1.96
C GLY A 72 13.64 7.21 -1.64
N ASP A 73 13.24 6.69 -0.48
CA ASP A 73 13.51 5.31 -0.11
C ASP A 73 12.79 4.33 -1.04
N SER A 74 13.44 3.19 -1.29
CA SER A 74 12.84 2.03 -1.93
C SER A 74 12.32 1.07 -0.88
N VAL A 75 11.03 0.74 -0.97
CA VAL A 75 10.31 -0.12 -0.03
C VAL A 75 9.52 -1.19 -0.77
N GLY A 76 9.21 -2.28 -0.08
CA GLY A 76 8.30 -3.30 -0.57
C GLY A 76 6.91 -3.03 -0.01
N VAL A 77 5.88 -3.28 -0.83
CA VAL A 77 4.48 -3.17 -0.40
C VAL A 77 3.83 -4.54 -0.42
N VAL A 78 3.17 -4.87 0.70
CA VAL A 78 2.26 -6.01 0.80
C VAL A 78 0.89 -5.52 1.26
N PHE A 79 -0.15 -6.27 0.90
CA PHE A 79 -1.53 -5.89 1.17
C PHE A 79 -2.17 -6.87 2.14
N ASP A 80 -2.85 -6.36 3.16
CA ASP A 80 -3.69 -7.17 4.05
C ASP A 80 -5.06 -7.41 3.40
N ALA A 81 -5.42 -8.68 3.22
CA ALA A 81 -6.71 -9.07 2.66
C ALA A 81 -7.90 -8.48 3.44
N GLY A 82 -7.78 -8.33 4.77
CA GLY A 82 -8.83 -7.78 5.62
C GLY A 82 -9.17 -6.31 5.35
N ASP A 83 -8.26 -5.59 4.69
CA ASP A 83 -8.39 -4.17 4.34
C ASP A 83 -8.57 -3.94 2.83
N VAL A 84 -8.83 -5.02 2.09
CA VAL A 84 -9.11 -5.00 0.66
C VAL A 84 -10.62 -5.13 0.44
N VAL A 85 -11.19 -4.19 -0.31
CA VAL A 85 -12.62 -4.12 -0.64
C VAL A 85 -12.79 -4.24 -2.14
N VAL A 86 -13.46 -5.28 -2.60
CA VAL A 86 -13.88 -5.39 -4.00
C VAL A 86 -15.10 -4.49 -4.21
N LEU A 87 -15.02 -3.61 -5.20
CA LEU A 87 -16.08 -2.69 -5.60
C LEU A 87 -16.89 -3.33 -6.74
N GLY A 88 -18.19 -3.53 -6.52
CA GLY A 88 -19.08 -4.19 -7.48
C GLY A 88 -20.19 -4.96 -6.79
#